data_AF-A0AAD9K351-F1
#
_entry.id   AF-A0AAD9K351-F1
#
_cell.length_a   1.000
_cell.length_b   1.000
_cell.length_c   1.000
_cell.angle_alpha   90.00
_cell.angle_beta   90.00
_cell.angle_gamma   90.00
#
_symmetry.space_group_name_H-M   'P 1'
#
loop_
_entity.id
_entity.type
_entity.pdbx_description
1 polymer ?
#
loop_
_entity_poly.entity_id
_entity_poly.type
_entity_poly.pdbx_seq_one_letter_code
_entity_poly.pdbx_strand_id
1 'polypeptide(L)'
;MKKSRPKKRICILIEARAVYQRAPDGSLVKADVPPCVQTISPLPQTIEDVHQEVLMSGAVIYPGCRDVRGAAVVIVFCRHPAWRMEYFTSQELAKILLYYYTVPRKDISDKGLTVIADARGTTPPVLNAFLETLYTVQANQPGTIYISHVLADRVAQSLLFRSPVFRPQVNLRIDLVMSVETLYKFVSPEHLPLELGGYLQNNNVSWVHFRFKLERFLKQCRNVGEQLVHLMQEMSTLECLPATAPDASHQVELHKQCVAEALESDTVVSLKEQGHSVLSSLNTHQHDLAENEDFRSSLHAAEHLYSQVQDTAVKLSNLAKDHLHRLETCNQRHLLEIQMSKSVATECRSARLTSGSGPVYKQWINGNMGTRLGMLVGSGDFIALIEMLELGAA
;
A
#
# COMPACT_ATOMS: atom_id res chain seq x y z
N MET A 1 49.14 -50.43 6.20
CA MET A 1 48.00 -49.62 5.71
C MET A 1 47.25 -49.05 6.91
N LYS A 2 47.47 -47.77 7.28
CA LYS A 2 46.74 -47.12 8.38
C LYS A 2 45.37 -46.67 7.88
N LYS A 3 44.30 -47.34 8.32
CA LYS A 3 42.91 -46.93 8.03
C LYS A 3 42.64 -45.56 8.67
N SER A 4 42.52 -44.54 7.83
CA SER A 4 42.09 -43.19 8.20
C SER A 4 40.66 -43.26 8.73
N ARG A 5 40.45 -42.86 10.00
CA ARG A 5 39.12 -42.72 10.59
C ARG A 5 38.41 -41.52 9.95
N PRO A 6 37.11 -41.61 9.62
CA PRO A 6 36.39 -40.47 9.07
C PRO A 6 36.27 -39.38 10.16
N LYS A 7 36.75 -38.18 9.85
CA LYS A 7 36.55 -36.99 10.69
C LYS A 7 35.04 -36.73 10.78
N LYS A 8 34.43 -36.98 11.95
CA LYS A 8 33.07 -36.55 12.26
C LYS A 8 33.01 -35.03 12.07
N ARG A 9 32.35 -34.56 11.01
CA ARG A 9 32.03 -33.14 10.82
C ARG A 9 30.98 -32.79 11.87
N ILE A 10 31.33 -31.91 12.80
CA ILE A 10 30.43 -31.40 13.81
C ILE A 10 29.59 -30.30 13.15
N CYS A 11 28.38 -30.64 12.70
CA CYS A 11 27.33 -29.65 12.50
C CYS A 11 26.71 -29.40 13.88
N ILE A 12 26.98 -28.25 14.49
CA ILE A 12 26.29 -27.85 15.73
C ILE A 12 24.99 -27.20 15.27
N LEU A 13 23.91 -27.98 15.23
CA LEU A 13 22.55 -27.45 15.14
C LEU A 13 22.17 -26.99 16.55
N ILE A 14 22.05 -25.69 16.78
CA ILE A 14 21.56 -25.16 18.06
C ILE A 14 20.06 -24.91 17.91
N GLU A 15 19.25 -25.88 18.29
CA GLU A 15 17.80 -25.69 18.44
C GLU A 15 17.49 -25.18 19.85
N ALA A 16 17.05 -23.92 19.95
CA ALA A 16 16.55 -23.35 21.21
C ALA A 16 15.03 -23.27 21.18
N ARG A 17 14.38 -23.69 22.28
CA ARG A 17 12.94 -23.51 22.53
C ARG A 17 12.72 -22.56 23.72
N ALA A 18 11.85 -21.58 23.46
CA ALA A 18 11.09 -20.70 24.35
C ALA A 18 11.75 -19.38 24.82
N VAL A 19 11.05 -18.27 24.52
CA VAL A 19 11.27 -16.88 24.99
C VAL A 19 10.73 -16.66 26.43
N TYR A 20 10.04 -17.65 26.98
CA TYR A 20 9.42 -17.59 28.31
C TYR A 20 9.98 -18.68 29.22
N GLN A 21 10.51 -18.28 30.36
CA GLN A 21 10.77 -19.19 31.47
C GLN A 21 9.57 -19.15 32.43
N ARG A 22 9.12 -20.32 32.90
CA ARG A 22 8.17 -20.37 34.02
C ARG A 22 8.95 -20.11 35.30
N ALA A 23 8.61 -19.04 36.00
CA ALA A 23 9.06 -18.87 37.37
C ALA A 23 8.48 -19.98 38.27
N PRO A 24 9.05 -20.21 39.46
CA PRO A 24 8.55 -21.20 40.43
C PRO A 24 7.07 -21.01 40.82
N ASP A 25 6.54 -19.80 40.63
CA ASP A 25 5.15 -19.42 40.89
C ASP A 25 4.21 -19.64 39.68
N GLY A 26 4.72 -20.17 38.56
CA GLY A 26 3.95 -20.42 37.35
C GLY A 26 3.77 -19.19 36.45
N SER A 27 4.28 -18.01 36.82
CA SER A 27 4.26 -16.82 35.98
C SER A 27 5.21 -16.95 34.78
N LEU A 28 4.80 -16.41 33.64
CA LEU A 28 5.64 -16.31 32.44
C LEU A 28 6.58 -15.11 32.61
N VAL A 29 7.84 -15.37 32.93
CA VAL A 29 8.86 -14.31 32.96
C VAL A 29 9.38 -14.12 31.55
N LYS A 30 9.32 -12.88 31.05
CA LYS A 30 9.97 -12.48 29.80
C LYS A 30 11.47 -12.72 30.00
N ALA A 31 12.06 -13.70 29.30
CA ALA A 31 13.50 -13.92 29.40
C ALA A 31 14.21 -12.59 29.10
N ASP A 32 15.26 -12.28 29.88
CA ASP A 32 16.03 -11.05 29.74
C ASP A 32 16.34 -10.81 28.26
N VAL A 33 15.65 -9.82 27.68
CA VAL A 33 15.94 -9.36 26.33
C VAL A 33 17.41 -8.95 26.36
N PRO A 34 18.27 -9.47 25.45
CA PRO A 34 19.68 -9.07 25.44
C PRO A 34 19.76 -7.54 25.46
N PRO A 35 20.60 -6.91 26.29
CA PRO A 35 20.64 -5.45 26.44
C PRO A 35 20.97 -4.71 25.13
N CYS A 36 21.42 -5.43 24.11
CA CYS A 36 21.69 -4.93 22.76
C CYS A 36 20.46 -4.90 21.82
N VAL A 37 19.30 -5.41 22.24
CA VAL A 37 18.08 -5.38 21.43
C VAL A 37 17.48 -3.99 21.43
N GLN A 38 17.19 -3.50 20.23
CA GLN A 38 16.61 -2.18 20.03
C GLN A 38 15.14 -2.31 19.64
N THR A 39 14.31 -1.37 20.08
CA THR A 39 12.92 -1.29 19.63
C THR A 39 12.85 -0.56 18.29
N ILE A 40 12.17 -1.15 17.31
CA ILE A 40 11.93 -0.58 15.98
C ILE A 40 10.43 -0.32 15.86
N SER A 41 10.06 0.96 15.86
CA SER A 41 8.67 1.40 15.66
C SER A 41 8.65 2.75 14.93
N PRO A 42 7.89 2.91 13.84
CA PRO A 42 7.11 1.86 13.15
C PRO A 42 8.02 0.80 12.49
N LEU A 43 7.45 -0.39 12.24
CA LEU A 43 8.13 -1.41 11.44
C LEU A 43 8.19 -0.95 9.98
N PRO A 44 9.33 -1.11 9.29
CA PRO A 44 9.47 -0.67 7.91
C PRO A 44 8.56 -1.49 7.00
N GLN A 45 7.77 -0.80 6.17
CA GLN A 45 6.85 -1.42 5.22
C GLN A 45 7.27 -1.18 3.78
N THR A 46 8.01 -0.09 3.54
CA THR A 46 8.45 0.37 2.23
C THR A 46 9.95 0.58 2.20
N ILE A 47 10.50 0.63 0.99
CA ILE A 47 11.91 0.94 0.78
C ILE A 47 12.28 2.36 1.21
N GLU A 48 11.31 3.27 1.32
CA GLU A 48 11.51 4.63 1.85
C GLU A 48 11.72 4.63 3.38
N ASP A 49 11.34 3.55 4.09
CA ASP A 49 11.46 3.42 5.55
C ASP A 49 12.85 2.93 6.02
N VAL A 50 13.75 2.63 5.09
CA VAL A 50 15.07 2.05 5.37
C VAL A 50 16.20 2.90 4.79
N HIS A 51 17.38 2.84 5.42
CA HIS A 51 18.51 3.67 5.04
C HIS A 51 19.04 3.34 3.63
N GLN A 52 18.94 4.30 2.71
CA GLN A 52 19.24 4.12 1.30
C GLN A 52 20.71 3.74 1.05
N GLU A 53 21.66 4.37 1.73
CA GLU A 53 23.09 4.13 1.60
C GLU A 53 23.47 2.71 2.05
N VAL A 54 22.81 2.19 3.09
CA VAL A 54 23.01 0.82 3.56
C VAL A 54 22.50 -0.18 2.51
N LEU A 55 21.29 0.05 1.96
CA LEU A 55 20.74 -0.76 0.87
C LEU A 55 21.64 -0.74 -0.38
N MET A 56 22.10 0.44 -0.79
CA MET A 56 22.89 0.64 -2.01
C MET A 56 24.32 0.10 -1.87
N SER A 57 24.81 -0.08 -0.64
CA SER A 57 26.19 -0.49 -0.37
C SER A 57 26.54 -1.88 -0.90
N GLY A 58 25.57 -2.78 -1.07
CA GLY A 58 25.81 -4.18 -1.42
C GLY A 58 26.34 -5.04 -0.27
N ALA A 59 26.49 -4.50 0.95
CA ALA A 59 26.86 -5.27 2.13
C ALA A 59 25.76 -6.23 2.60
N VAL A 60 24.51 -5.90 2.27
CA VAL A 60 23.33 -6.74 2.46
C VAL A 60 22.54 -6.72 1.16
N ILE A 61 22.18 -7.88 0.64
CA ILE A 61 21.50 -8.01 -0.64
C ILE A 61 20.31 -8.96 -0.55
N TYR A 62 19.24 -8.63 -1.28
CA TYR A 62 18.10 -9.51 -1.53
C TYR A 62 18.20 -10.07 -2.96
N PRO A 63 18.82 -11.25 -3.16
CA PRO A 63 18.99 -11.83 -4.49
C PRO A 63 17.69 -12.29 -5.15
N GLY A 64 16.60 -12.44 -4.39
CA GLY A 64 15.34 -12.97 -4.93
C GLY A 64 15.30 -14.48 -5.13
N CYS A 65 16.35 -15.18 -4.69
CA CYS A 65 16.41 -16.63 -4.77
C CYS A 65 15.80 -17.30 -3.53
N ARG A 66 15.71 -18.63 -3.59
CA ARG A 66 15.12 -19.47 -2.54
C ARG A 66 16.10 -20.48 -1.97
N ASP A 67 15.91 -20.81 -0.71
CA ASP A 67 16.55 -21.97 -0.09
C ASP A 67 15.85 -23.28 -0.48
N VAL A 68 16.38 -24.42 -0.04
CA VAL A 68 15.80 -25.75 -0.28
C VAL A 68 14.38 -25.95 0.27
N ARG A 69 13.89 -25.06 1.14
CA ARG A 69 12.52 -25.06 1.68
C ARG A 69 11.60 -24.12 0.89
N GLY A 70 12.14 -23.43 -0.11
CA GLY A 70 11.43 -22.40 -0.86
C GLY A 70 11.24 -21.12 -0.06
N ALA A 71 12.07 -20.84 0.95
CA ALA A 71 12.05 -19.60 1.72
C ALA A 71 12.98 -18.55 1.09
N ALA A 72 12.66 -17.26 1.26
CA ALA A 72 13.46 -16.18 0.70
C ALA A 72 14.84 -16.09 1.36
N VAL A 73 15.88 -15.87 0.54
CA VAL A 73 17.26 -15.78 0.98
C VAL A 73 17.73 -14.33 1.02
N VAL A 74 18.39 -13.94 2.09
CA VAL A 74 19.11 -12.66 2.23
C VAL A 74 20.58 -12.95 2.48
N ILE A 75 21.48 -12.20 1.85
CA ILE A 75 22.92 -12.40 2.00
C ILE A 75 23.54 -11.16 2.65
N VAL A 76 24.38 -11.38 3.67
CA VAL A 76 25.10 -10.35 4.42
C VAL A 76 26.61 -10.59 4.31
N PHE A 77 27.35 -9.62 3.80
CA PHE A 77 28.81 -9.69 3.66
C PHE A 77 29.49 -8.96 4.82
N CYS A 78 29.94 -9.69 5.85
CA CYS A 78 30.53 -9.10 7.06
C CYS A 78 31.93 -8.48 6.84
N ARG A 79 32.54 -8.65 5.66
CA ARG A 79 33.80 -8.00 5.29
C ARG A 79 33.63 -6.74 4.44
N HIS A 80 32.39 -6.38 4.12
CA HIS A 80 32.14 -5.24 3.26
C HIS A 80 32.63 -3.92 3.92
N PRO A 81 33.27 -3.00 3.18
CA PRO A 81 33.76 -1.74 3.75
C PRO A 81 32.67 -0.87 4.39
N ALA A 82 31.41 -1.04 3.98
CA ALA A 82 30.27 -0.29 4.50
C ALA A 82 30.10 -0.43 6.02
N TRP A 83 30.51 -1.54 6.62
CA TRP A 83 30.50 -1.74 8.08
C TRP A 83 31.36 -0.75 8.88
N ARG A 84 32.23 0.02 8.21
CA ARG A 84 33.04 1.09 8.84
C ARG A 84 32.37 2.45 8.79
N MET A 85 31.26 2.57 8.08
CA MET A 85 30.54 3.82 7.91
C MET A 85 29.61 4.03 9.10
N GLU A 86 29.52 5.26 9.60
CA GLU A 86 28.70 5.59 10.78
C GLU A 86 27.21 5.27 10.59
N TYR A 87 26.72 5.37 9.36
CA TYR A 87 25.34 5.05 9.00
C TYR A 87 25.05 3.53 8.96
N PHE A 88 26.07 2.66 8.94
CA PHE A 88 25.87 1.21 8.87
C PHE A 88 25.84 0.62 10.29
N THR A 89 24.67 0.65 10.92
CA THR A 89 24.47 0.17 12.29
C THR A 89 23.69 -1.15 12.33
N SER A 90 23.73 -1.85 13.47
CA SER A 90 22.91 -3.03 13.70
C SER A 90 21.40 -2.74 13.61
N GLN A 91 21.00 -1.51 13.96
CA GLN A 91 19.63 -1.00 13.83
C GLN A 91 19.20 -0.89 12.36
N GLU A 92 20.00 -0.22 11.54
CA GLU A 92 19.66 0.00 10.13
C GLU A 92 19.65 -1.32 9.35
N LEU A 93 20.59 -2.22 9.65
CA LEU A 93 20.55 -3.57 9.09
C LEU A 93 19.29 -4.34 9.54
N ALA A 94 18.84 -4.18 10.79
CA ALA A 94 17.63 -4.84 11.28
C ALA A 94 16.38 -4.32 10.57
N LYS A 95 16.29 -3.00 10.34
CA LYS A 95 15.22 -2.41 9.53
C LYS A 95 15.22 -2.96 8.10
N ILE A 96 16.39 -3.12 7.48
CA ILE A 96 16.49 -3.72 6.14
C ILE A 96 16.01 -5.17 6.12
N LEU A 97 16.39 -5.99 7.10
CA LEU A 97 15.91 -7.37 7.17
C LEU A 97 14.40 -7.45 7.39
N LEU A 98 13.83 -6.56 8.21
CA LEU A 98 12.39 -6.44 8.41
C LEU A 98 11.66 -6.01 7.12
N TYR A 99 12.23 -5.06 6.37
CA TYR A 99 11.70 -4.68 5.05
C TYR A 99 11.82 -5.82 4.03
N TYR A 100 12.95 -6.50 3.95
CA TYR A 100 13.12 -7.64 3.04
C TYR A 100 12.15 -8.80 3.35
N TYR A 101 11.66 -8.91 4.57
CA TYR A 101 10.59 -9.85 4.92
C TYR A 101 9.23 -9.49 4.32
N THR A 102 8.96 -8.21 4.03
CA THR A 102 7.71 -7.75 3.41
C THR A 102 7.71 -7.87 1.89
N VAL A 103 8.89 -8.04 1.27
CA VAL A 103 9.04 -8.10 -0.20
C VAL A 103 8.42 -9.36 -0.81
N PRO A 104 8.69 -10.59 -0.33
CA PRO A 104 8.09 -11.78 -0.89
C PRO A 104 6.57 -11.82 -0.67
N ARG A 105 5.88 -12.62 -1.49
CA ARG A 105 4.47 -12.94 -1.24
C ARG A 105 4.29 -13.62 0.12
N LYS A 106 3.09 -13.50 0.68
CA LYS A 106 2.75 -14.03 2.01
C LYS A 106 3.06 -15.52 2.20
N ASP A 107 2.79 -16.34 1.19
CA ASP A 107 3.08 -17.79 1.21
C ASP A 107 4.59 -18.12 1.34
N ILE A 108 5.44 -17.15 0.98
CA ILE A 108 6.89 -17.27 1.03
C ILE A 108 7.43 -16.62 2.31
N SER A 109 6.95 -15.43 2.66
CA SER A 109 7.37 -14.75 3.89
C SER A 109 6.95 -15.51 5.15
N ASP A 110 5.81 -16.21 5.15
CA ASP A 110 5.37 -17.08 6.26
C ASP A 110 6.37 -18.21 6.58
N LYS A 111 7.31 -18.54 5.67
CA LYS A 111 8.38 -19.53 5.91
C LYS A 111 9.58 -18.96 6.70
N GLY A 112 9.60 -17.64 6.91
CA GLY A 112 10.71 -16.88 7.49
C GLY A 112 11.92 -16.78 6.56
N LEU A 113 12.73 -15.73 6.72
CA LEU A 113 13.95 -15.51 5.95
C LEU A 113 15.03 -16.54 6.29
N THR A 114 15.78 -16.92 5.26
CA THR A 114 17.07 -17.62 5.39
C THR A 114 18.18 -16.60 5.21
N VAL A 115 18.92 -16.29 6.28
CA VAL A 115 20.01 -15.31 6.25
C VAL A 115 21.34 -16.02 6.05
N ILE A 116 22.04 -15.77 4.95
CA ILE A 116 23.42 -16.24 4.76
C ILE A 116 24.37 -15.11 5.13
N ALA A 117 25.25 -15.32 6.10
CA ALA A 117 26.26 -14.34 6.47
C ALA A 117 27.65 -14.84 6.10
N ASP A 118 28.36 -14.12 5.23
CA ASP A 118 29.77 -14.34 4.97
C ASP A 118 30.62 -13.67 6.06
N ALA A 119 30.92 -14.43 7.11
CA ALA A 119 31.68 -14.00 8.26
C ALA A 119 33.17 -14.38 8.19
N ARG A 120 33.63 -15.01 7.11
CA ARG A 120 35.06 -15.34 6.92
C ARG A 120 35.90 -14.08 7.08
N GLY A 121 36.97 -14.09 7.88
CA GLY A 121 37.81 -12.92 8.13
C GLY A 121 37.10 -11.68 8.72
N THR A 122 35.94 -11.86 9.36
CA THR A 122 35.22 -10.77 10.04
C THR A 122 35.97 -10.27 11.28
N THR A 123 35.60 -9.07 11.75
CA THR A 123 36.12 -8.49 12.99
C THR A 123 35.12 -8.66 14.14
N PRO A 124 35.58 -8.62 15.41
CA PRO A 124 34.67 -8.72 16.56
C PRO A 124 33.52 -7.68 16.56
N PRO A 125 33.76 -6.39 16.27
CA PRO A 125 32.68 -5.39 16.22
C PRO A 125 31.61 -5.73 15.19
N VAL A 126 32.01 -6.14 13.99
CA VAL A 126 31.06 -6.47 12.91
C VAL A 126 30.26 -7.72 13.25
N LEU A 127 30.91 -8.75 13.80
CA LEU A 127 30.22 -9.98 14.21
C LEU A 127 29.21 -9.70 15.34
N ASN A 128 29.59 -8.87 16.31
CA ASN A 128 28.67 -8.45 17.37
C ASN A 128 27.48 -7.68 16.77
N ALA A 129 27.72 -6.66 15.95
CA ALA A 129 26.65 -5.89 15.30
C ALA A 129 25.71 -6.78 14.48
N PHE A 130 26.24 -7.75 13.75
CA PHE A 130 25.43 -8.74 13.03
C PHE A 130 24.54 -9.57 13.97
N LEU A 131 25.08 -10.07 15.09
CA LEU A 131 24.28 -10.81 16.08
C LEU A 131 23.20 -9.92 16.71
N GLU A 132 23.54 -8.67 17.06
CA GLU A 132 22.59 -7.68 17.60
C GLU A 132 21.44 -7.43 16.62
N THR A 133 21.74 -7.31 15.32
CA THR A 133 20.73 -7.23 14.26
C THR A 133 19.78 -8.43 14.32
N LEU A 134 20.30 -9.67 14.34
CA LEU A 134 19.44 -10.86 14.32
C LEU A 134 18.52 -10.91 15.55
N TYR A 135 19.02 -10.58 16.74
CA TYR A 135 18.20 -10.52 17.94
C TYR A 135 17.17 -9.38 17.89
N THR A 136 17.57 -8.22 17.37
CA THR A 136 16.69 -7.06 17.21
C THR A 136 15.54 -7.39 16.28
N VAL A 137 15.79 -8.03 15.13
CA VAL A 137 14.74 -8.48 14.20
C VAL A 137 13.75 -9.41 14.90
N GLN A 138 14.24 -10.45 15.58
CA GLN A 138 13.38 -11.43 16.25
C GLN A 138 12.58 -10.84 17.42
N ALA A 139 13.12 -9.84 18.11
CA ALA A 139 12.43 -9.19 19.22
C ALA A 139 11.29 -8.27 18.74
N ASN A 140 11.46 -7.62 17.59
CA ASN A 140 10.45 -6.73 17.00
C ASN A 140 9.40 -7.49 16.20
N GLN A 141 9.80 -8.54 15.48
CA GLN A 141 8.91 -9.39 14.70
C GLN A 141 9.38 -10.85 14.72
N PRO A 142 8.92 -11.65 15.71
CA PRO A 142 9.28 -13.05 15.83
C PRO A 142 8.90 -13.87 14.59
N GLY A 143 9.80 -14.73 14.14
CA GLY A 143 9.59 -15.58 12.97
C GLY A 143 10.06 -14.96 11.65
N THR A 144 10.45 -13.68 11.65
CA THR A 144 11.04 -13.02 10.48
C THR A 144 12.29 -13.75 9.98
N ILE A 145 13.13 -14.25 10.89
CA ILE A 145 14.30 -15.06 10.54
C ILE A 145 14.01 -16.51 10.94
N TYR A 146 13.97 -17.41 9.96
CA TYR A 146 13.86 -18.82 10.28
C TYR A 146 15.22 -19.40 10.69
N ILE A 147 16.27 -19.08 9.93
CA ILE A 147 17.62 -19.58 10.16
C ILE A 147 18.67 -18.60 9.63
N SER A 148 19.81 -18.54 10.31
CA SER A 148 21.00 -17.85 9.82
C SER A 148 22.15 -18.83 9.60
N HIS A 149 22.58 -19.00 8.35
CA HIS A 149 23.76 -19.78 7.97
C HIS A 149 24.98 -18.86 7.95
N VAL A 150 25.87 -19.00 8.92
CA VAL A 150 27.08 -18.18 9.06
C VAL A 150 28.25 -18.92 8.44
N LEU A 151 28.67 -18.53 7.24
CA LEU A 151 29.88 -19.02 6.58
C LEU A 151 31.10 -18.43 7.30
N ALA A 152 31.87 -19.29 7.98
CA ALA A 152 32.94 -18.87 8.86
C ALA A 152 34.24 -19.63 8.58
N ASP A 153 35.37 -18.95 8.78
CA ASP A 153 36.66 -19.60 8.99
C ASP A 153 36.86 -19.92 10.48
N ARG A 154 38.02 -20.49 10.84
CA ARG A 154 38.34 -20.82 12.24
C ARG A 154 38.39 -19.60 13.16
N VAL A 155 38.76 -18.43 12.62
CA VAL A 155 38.86 -17.19 13.39
C VAL A 155 37.46 -16.71 13.72
N ALA A 156 36.60 -16.56 12.70
CA ALA A 156 35.20 -16.16 12.85
C ALA A 156 34.41 -17.11 13.75
N GLN A 157 34.63 -18.43 13.64
CA GLN A 157 34.06 -19.41 14.54
C GLN A 157 34.45 -19.14 16.01
N SER A 158 35.74 -18.90 16.28
CA SER A 158 36.23 -18.59 17.62
C SER A 158 35.64 -17.28 18.16
N LEU A 159 35.54 -16.26 17.29
CA LEU A 159 34.92 -14.97 17.64
C LEU A 159 33.44 -15.12 17.98
N LEU A 160 32.70 -15.94 17.24
CA LEU A 160 31.27 -16.19 17.47
C LEU A 160 31.03 -16.78 18.86
N PHE A 161 31.76 -17.85 19.21
CA PHE A 161 31.60 -18.50 20.52
C PHE A 161 32.10 -17.66 21.69
N ARG A 162 33.00 -16.71 21.45
CA ARG A 162 33.52 -15.78 22.47
C ARG A 162 32.76 -14.46 22.51
N SER A 163 31.79 -14.26 21.61
CA SER A 163 31.04 -13.00 21.53
C SER A 163 30.23 -12.79 22.80
N PRO A 164 30.32 -11.61 23.44
CA PRO A 164 29.49 -11.28 24.57
C PRO A 164 28.02 -11.05 24.19
N VAL A 165 27.69 -11.01 22.89
CA VAL A 165 26.34 -10.84 22.35
C VAL A 165 25.67 -12.18 22.06
N PHE A 166 26.45 -13.22 21.76
CA PHE A 166 25.91 -14.53 21.44
C PHE A 166 25.12 -15.12 22.63
N ARG A 167 23.85 -15.44 22.41
CA ARG A 167 22.91 -15.97 23.41
C ARG A 167 22.19 -17.19 22.80
N PRO A 168 22.68 -18.42 23.06
CA PRO A 168 22.10 -19.63 22.48
C PRO A 168 20.69 -19.96 23.04
N GLN A 169 20.21 -19.21 24.03
CA GLN A 169 18.91 -19.41 24.69
C GLN A 169 17.76 -18.65 24.02
N VAL A 170 18.06 -17.73 23.09
CA VAL A 170 17.02 -16.99 22.35
C VAL A 170 16.52 -17.86 21.18
N ASN A 171 15.24 -17.73 20.80
CA ASN A 171 14.59 -18.41 19.67
C ASN A 171 15.18 -17.98 18.29
N LEU A 172 16.48 -18.10 18.10
CA LEU A 172 17.19 -17.79 16.86
C LEU A 172 18.08 -18.97 16.49
N ARG A 173 17.85 -19.53 15.30
CA ARG A 173 18.64 -20.65 14.78
C ARG A 173 19.84 -20.10 14.02
N ILE A 174 21.04 -20.38 14.53
CA ILE A 174 22.30 -20.02 13.88
C ILE A 174 23.08 -21.30 13.57
N ASP A 175 23.32 -21.52 12.29
CA ASP A 175 24.07 -22.64 11.76
C ASP A 175 25.44 -22.18 11.30
N LEU A 176 26.48 -22.72 11.93
CA LEU A 176 27.86 -22.43 11.54
C LEU A 176 28.29 -23.31 10.37
N VAL A 177 28.60 -22.67 9.24
CA VAL A 177 29.00 -23.32 7.99
C VAL A 177 30.50 -23.09 7.77
N MET A 178 31.30 -24.16 7.78
CA MET A 178 32.78 -24.04 7.71
C MET A 178 33.34 -24.15 6.29
N SER A 179 32.49 -24.40 5.28
CA SER A 179 32.91 -24.49 3.89
C SER A 179 31.75 -24.18 2.94
N VAL A 180 32.09 -23.67 1.75
CA VAL A 180 31.09 -23.31 0.73
C VAL A 180 30.34 -24.55 0.23
N GLU A 181 30.99 -25.71 0.15
CA GLU A 181 30.32 -26.96 -0.25
C GLU A 181 29.25 -27.41 0.75
N THR A 182 29.38 -26.99 2.01
CA THR A 182 28.36 -27.25 3.02
C THR A 182 27.19 -26.27 2.87
N LEU A 183 27.44 -25.04 2.41
CA LEU A 183 26.41 -24.05 2.09
C LEU A 183 25.49 -24.53 0.95
N TYR A 184 26.04 -25.24 -0.04
CA TYR A 184 25.27 -25.79 -1.17
C TYR A 184 24.18 -26.78 -0.79
N LYS A 185 24.19 -27.29 0.46
CA LYS A 185 23.11 -28.14 0.98
C LYS A 185 21.84 -27.35 1.30
N PHE A 186 21.96 -26.03 1.45
CA PHE A 186 20.87 -25.15 1.85
C PHE A 186 20.40 -24.24 0.72
N VAL A 187 21.33 -23.82 -0.15
CA VAL A 187 21.03 -22.98 -1.32
C VAL A 187 21.86 -23.44 -2.52
N SER A 188 21.22 -23.62 -3.67
CA SER A 188 21.89 -24.06 -4.90
C SER A 188 22.99 -23.07 -5.35
N PRO A 189 24.12 -23.52 -5.90
CA PRO A 189 25.18 -22.62 -6.42
C PRO A 189 24.69 -21.61 -7.47
N GLU A 190 23.67 -21.96 -8.26
CA GLU A 190 23.05 -21.06 -9.25
C GLU A 190 22.35 -19.84 -8.62
N HIS A 191 22.01 -19.95 -7.33
CA HIS A 191 21.35 -18.92 -6.54
C HIS A 191 22.30 -18.16 -5.60
N LEU A 192 23.62 -18.45 -5.66
CA LEU A 192 24.63 -17.82 -4.83
C LEU A 192 25.52 -16.90 -5.66
N PRO A 193 25.96 -15.75 -5.12
CA PRO A 193 26.90 -14.87 -5.79
C PRO A 193 28.31 -15.48 -5.85
N LEU A 194 29.17 -14.92 -6.71
CA LEU A 194 30.54 -15.42 -6.96
C LEU A 194 31.39 -15.48 -5.69
N GLU A 195 31.22 -14.53 -4.77
CA GLU A 195 31.93 -14.48 -3.48
C GLU A 195 31.64 -15.70 -2.59
N LEU A 196 30.46 -16.30 -2.79
CA LEU A 196 30.00 -17.53 -2.12
C LEU A 196 30.14 -18.76 -3.03
N GLY A 197 30.96 -18.68 -4.08
CA GLY A 197 31.24 -19.78 -4.99
C GLY A 197 30.07 -20.17 -5.87
N GLY A 198 29.12 -19.27 -6.11
CA GLY A 198 28.02 -19.50 -7.04
C GLY A 198 28.19 -18.77 -8.37
N TYR A 199 27.10 -18.69 -9.13
CA TYR A 199 27.07 -18.11 -10.49
C TYR A 199 26.07 -16.96 -10.64
N LEU A 200 25.37 -16.59 -9.56
CA LEU A 200 24.36 -15.54 -9.59
C LEU A 200 25.03 -14.19 -9.84
N GLN A 201 24.66 -13.56 -10.94
CA GLN A 201 24.98 -12.15 -11.18
C GLN A 201 23.92 -11.31 -10.47
N ASN A 202 24.28 -10.73 -9.33
CA ASN A 202 23.39 -9.86 -8.58
C ASN A 202 23.71 -8.40 -8.89
N ASN A 203 22.74 -7.67 -9.43
CA ASN A 203 22.81 -6.22 -9.53
C ASN A 203 21.93 -5.57 -8.46
N ASN A 204 22.50 -5.42 -7.25
CA ASN A 204 21.82 -4.86 -6.09
C ASN A 204 21.30 -3.44 -6.36
N VAL A 205 22.09 -2.62 -7.06
CA VAL A 205 21.73 -1.24 -7.41
C VAL A 205 20.49 -1.21 -8.30
N SER A 206 20.43 -2.05 -9.33
CA SER A 206 19.25 -2.20 -10.18
C SER A 206 18.04 -2.66 -9.39
N TRP A 207 18.20 -3.65 -8.50
CA TRP A 207 17.10 -4.11 -7.66
C TRP A 207 16.54 -3.00 -6.76
N VAL A 208 17.41 -2.22 -6.12
CA VAL A 208 17.00 -1.08 -5.27
C VAL A 208 16.25 -0.02 -6.07
N HIS A 209 16.78 0.40 -7.22
CA HIS A 209 16.10 1.38 -8.10
C HIS A 209 14.73 0.89 -8.57
N PHE A 210 14.61 -0.38 -8.91
CA PHE A 210 13.34 -0.99 -9.27
C PHE A 210 12.34 -0.92 -8.12
N ARG A 211 12.74 -1.32 -6.91
CA ARG A 211 11.86 -1.27 -5.73
C ARG A 211 11.39 0.14 -5.42
N PHE A 212 12.27 1.14 -5.45
CA PHE A 212 11.89 2.54 -5.29
C PHE A 212 10.83 2.97 -6.31
N LYS A 213 11.06 2.66 -7.59
CA LYS A 213 10.13 3.04 -8.66
C LYS A 213 8.79 2.32 -8.54
N LEU A 214 8.82 1.01 -8.27
CA LEU A 214 7.64 0.17 -8.11
C LEU A 214 6.78 0.60 -6.92
N GLU A 215 7.39 0.78 -5.75
CA GLU A 215 6.64 1.09 -4.53
C GLU A 215 6.06 2.50 -4.56
N ARG A 216 6.79 3.46 -5.12
CA ARG A 216 6.26 4.81 -5.37
C ARG A 216 5.05 4.76 -6.31
N PHE A 217 5.14 3.97 -7.37
CA PHE A 217 4.02 3.80 -8.30
C PHE A 217 2.81 3.14 -7.64
N LEU A 218 3.02 2.07 -6.85
CA LEU A 218 1.95 1.42 -6.10
C LEU A 218 1.29 2.36 -5.08
N LYS A 219 2.08 3.20 -4.39
CA LYS A 219 1.60 4.24 -3.47
C LYS A 219 0.75 5.27 -4.21
N GLN A 220 1.19 5.75 -5.36
CA GLN A 220 0.41 6.65 -6.21
C GLN A 220 -0.93 6.02 -6.65
N CYS A 221 -0.89 4.76 -7.11
CA CYS A 221 -2.12 4.05 -7.51
C CYS A 221 -3.09 3.88 -6.36
N ARG A 222 -2.61 3.51 -5.15
CA ARG A 222 -3.45 3.38 -3.95
C ARG A 222 -4.10 4.71 -3.58
N ASN A 223 -3.32 5.78 -3.48
CA ASN A 223 -3.82 7.09 -3.12
C ASN A 223 -4.90 7.59 -4.10
N VAL A 224 -4.64 7.47 -5.41
CA VAL A 224 -5.63 7.84 -6.43
C VAL A 224 -6.85 6.93 -6.37
N GLY A 225 -6.67 5.61 -6.24
CA GLY A 225 -7.78 4.67 -6.10
C GLY A 225 -8.68 4.99 -4.92
N GLU A 226 -8.10 5.26 -3.75
CA GLU A 226 -8.82 5.65 -2.54
C GLU A 226 -9.61 6.95 -2.73
N GLN A 227 -9.00 7.97 -3.35
CA GLN A 227 -9.67 9.23 -3.68
C GLN A 227 -10.88 9.01 -4.62
N LEU A 228 -10.71 8.23 -5.69
CA LEU A 228 -11.79 7.94 -6.63
C LEU A 228 -12.93 7.17 -5.97
N VAL A 229 -12.62 6.17 -5.15
CA VAL A 229 -13.62 5.38 -4.42
C VAL A 229 -14.37 6.24 -3.41
N HIS A 230 -13.68 7.13 -2.69
CA HIS A 230 -14.31 8.07 -1.75
C HIS A 230 -15.37 8.93 -2.45
N LEU A 231 -15.03 9.51 -3.60
CA LEU A 231 -15.95 10.35 -4.37
C LEU A 231 -17.12 9.56 -4.95
N MET A 232 -16.89 8.31 -5.38
CA MET A 232 -17.98 7.42 -5.79
C MET A 232 -18.97 7.21 -4.64
N GLN A 233 -18.47 7.01 -3.42
CA GLN A 233 -19.30 6.84 -2.23
C GLN A 233 -20.07 8.13 -1.93
N GLU A 234 -19.43 9.29 -1.93
CA GLU A 234 -20.09 10.58 -1.71
C GLU A 234 -21.21 10.83 -2.74
N MET A 235 -20.95 10.60 -4.03
CA MET A 235 -21.98 10.74 -5.06
C MET A 235 -23.14 9.76 -4.93
N SER A 236 -22.88 8.53 -4.46
CA SER A 236 -23.95 7.56 -4.20
C SER A 236 -24.85 7.96 -3.03
N THR A 237 -24.35 8.76 -2.08
CA THR A 237 -25.17 9.27 -0.97
C THR A 237 -26.03 10.47 -1.32
N LEU A 238 -25.72 11.17 -2.43
CA LEU A 238 -26.41 12.37 -2.90
C LEU A 238 -27.67 12.09 -3.73
N GLU A 239 -28.23 10.89 -3.64
CA GLU A 239 -29.39 10.45 -4.45
C GLU A 239 -30.69 11.26 -4.26
N CYS A 240 -30.78 12.08 -3.21
CA CYS A 240 -31.94 12.93 -2.99
C CYS A 240 -31.94 14.11 -3.98
N LEU A 241 -32.97 14.15 -4.83
CA LEU A 241 -33.15 15.27 -5.77
C LEU A 241 -33.61 16.53 -5.00
N PRO A 242 -32.98 17.69 -5.27
CA PRO A 242 -33.32 18.94 -4.59
C PRO A 242 -34.77 19.35 -4.83
N ALA A 243 -35.40 19.89 -3.79
CA ALA A 243 -36.83 20.26 -3.81
C ALA A 243 -37.09 21.59 -4.53
N THR A 244 -36.09 22.48 -4.62
CA THR A 244 -36.23 23.82 -5.20
C THR A 244 -35.23 24.08 -6.34
N ALA A 245 -35.54 25.00 -7.25
CA ALA A 245 -34.65 25.37 -8.37
C ALA A 245 -33.33 26.01 -7.91
N PRO A 246 -33.30 26.91 -6.91
CA PRO A 246 -32.05 27.42 -6.37
C PRO A 246 -31.14 26.30 -5.84
N ASP A 247 -31.71 25.36 -5.09
CA ASP A 247 -30.96 24.22 -4.54
C ASP A 247 -30.47 23.29 -5.67
N ALA A 248 -31.32 23.04 -6.68
CA ALA A 248 -30.95 22.24 -7.85
C ALA A 248 -29.83 22.87 -8.67
N SER A 249 -29.89 24.18 -8.90
CA SER A 249 -28.83 24.91 -9.61
C SER A 249 -27.53 24.90 -8.82
N HIS A 250 -27.60 25.07 -7.49
CA HIS A 250 -26.43 25.02 -6.63
C HIS A 250 -25.79 23.63 -6.61
N GLN A 251 -26.59 22.57 -6.50
CA GLN A 251 -26.10 21.19 -6.49
C GLN A 251 -25.49 20.77 -7.83
N VAL A 252 -26.00 21.27 -8.98
CA VAL A 252 -25.36 21.08 -10.29
C VAL A 252 -23.95 21.68 -10.31
N GLU A 253 -23.79 22.92 -9.80
CA GLU A 253 -22.50 23.60 -9.80
C GLU A 253 -21.50 22.89 -8.86
N LEU A 254 -21.92 22.58 -7.64
CA LEU A 254 -21.10 21.82 -6.68
C LEU A 254 -20.68 20.47 -7.25
N HIS A 255 -21.58 19.76 -7.93
CA HIS A 255 -21.28 18.49 -8.58
C HIS A 255 -20.20 18.65 -9.66
N LYS A 256 -20.35 19.64 -10.54
CA LYS A 256 -19.35 19.92 -11.60
C LYS A 256 -17.98 20.23 -11.00
N GLN A 257 -17.96 21.09 -9.98
CA GLN A 257 -16.73 21.47 -9.30
C GLN A 257 -16.06 20.25 -8.63
N CYS A 258 -16.79 19.47 -7.84
CA CYS A 258 -16.26 18.32 -7.10
C CYS A 258 -15.67 17.26 -8.05
N VAL A 259 -16.39 16.94 -9.14
CA VAL A 259 -15.93 15.97 -10.14
C VAL A 259 -14.70 16.48 -10.89
N ALA A 260 -14.65 17.78 -11.22
CA ALA A 260 -13.50 18.39 -11.88
C ALA A 260 -12.27 18.38 -10.96
N GLU A 261 -12.39 18.86 -9.73
CA GLU A 261 -11.30 18.88 -8.73
C GLU A 261 -10.71 17.48 -8.51
N ALA A 262 -11.56 16.45 -8.53
CA ALA A 262 -11.14 15.07 -8.41
C ALA A 262 -10.40 14.53 -9.63
N LEU A 263 -11.06 14.55 -10.80
CA LEU A 263 -10.57 13.89 -12.02
C LEU A 263 -9.46 14.66 -12.70
N GLU A 264 -9.41 15.98 -12.50
CA GLU A 264 -8.40 16.88 -13.06
C GLU A 264 -7.29 17.20 -12.06
N SER A 265 -7.29 16.57 -10.88
CA SER A 265 -6.17 16.69 -9.95
C SER A 265 -4.85 16.25 -10.60
N ASP A 266 -3.78 16.98 -10.33
CA ASP A 266 -2.44 16.70 -10.86
C ASP A 266 -2.02 15.23 -10.65
N THR A 267 -2.41 14.65 -9.52
CA THR A 267 -2.11 13.25 -9.19
C THR A 267 -2.84 12.25 -10.08
N VAL A 268 -4.12 12.49 -10.40
CA VAL A 268 -4.91 11.62 -11.28
C VAL A 268 -4.44 11.76 -12.72
N VAL A 269 -4.24 13.01 -13.17
CA VAL A 269 -3.78 13.32 -14.54
C VAL A 269 -2.39 12.74 -14.77
N SER A 270 -1.44 12.99 -13.86
CA SER A 270 -0.08 12.44 -13.95
C SER A 270 -0.08 10.91 -14.00
N LEU A 271 -0.88 10.25 -13.16
CA LEU A 271 -0.98 8.78 -13.15
C LEU A 271 -1.58 8.24 -14.45
N LYS A 272 -2.58 8.93 -15.01
CA LYS A 272 -3.21 8.56 -16.30
C LYS A 272 -2.23 8.70 -17.47
N GLU A 273 -1.47 9.79 -17.52
CA GLU A 273 -0.54 10.07 -18.62
C GLU A 273 0.73 9.22 -18.54
N GLN A 274 1.27 9.03 -17.34
CA GLN A 274 2.60 8.43 -17.17
C GLN A 274 2.55 6.96 -16.74
N GLY A 275 1.41 6.45 -16.26
CA GLY A 275 1.34 5.12 -15.64
C GLY A 275 1.79 3.98 -16.56
N HIS A 276 1.35 3.98 -17.83
CA HIS A 276 1.82 3.00 -18.81
C HIS A 276 3.32 3.10 -19.11
N SER A 277 3.88 4.32 -19.11
CA SER A 277 5.32 4.56 -19.29
C SER A 277 6.13 4.05 -18.09
N VAL A 278 5.63 4.28 -16.87
CA VAL A 278 6.23 3.75 -15.64
C VAL A 278 6.24 2.23 -15.65
N LEU A 279 5.11 1.58 -15.96
CA LEU A 279 5.00 0.11 -16.07
C LEU A 279 5.92 -0.44 -17.17
N SER A 280 5.93 0.19 -18.34
CA SER A 280 6.82 -0.21 -19.43
C SER A 280 8.27 -0.09 -19.01
N SER A 281 8.66 0.99 -18.33
CA SER A 281 10.03 1.15 -17.85
C SER A 281 10.39 0.14 -16.76
N LEU A 282 9.46 -0.21 -15.87
CA LEU A 282 9.66 -1.28 -14.88
C LEU A 282 9.88 -2.64 -15.56
N ASN A 283 9.24 -2.88 -16.70
CA ASN A 283 9.38 -4.11 -17.48
C ASN A 283 10.64 -4.14 -18.36
N THR A 284 11.00 -3.04 -19.03
CA THR A 284 12.08 -2.98 -20.04
C THR A 284 13.48 -3.06 -19.44
N HIS A 285 13.69 -2.63 -18.20
CA HIS A 285 15.04 -2.29 -17.73
C HIS A 285 15.83 -3.42 -17.06
N GLN A 286 15.33 -4.67 -16.93
CA GLN A 286 15.96 -5.62 -16.01
C GLN A 286 15.92 -7.10 -16.44
N HIS A 287 16.62 -7.41 -17.52
CA HIS A 287 16.86 -8.80 -17.98
C HIS A 287 17.47 -9.70 -16.88
N ASP A 288 18.22 -9.10 -15.93
CA ASP A 288 18.84 -9.81 -14.81
C ASP A 288 17.87 -10.14 -13.67
N LEU A 289 16.74 -9.45 -13.57
CA LEU A 289 15.75 -9.62 -12.50
C LEU A 289 14.46 -10.31 -12.96
N ALA A 290 14.30 -10.53 -14.27
CA ALA A 290 13.12 -11.16 -14.85
C ALA A 290 12.90 -12.62 -14.40
N GLU A 291 13.97 -13.32 -14.00
CA GLU A 291 13.91 -14.68 -13.47
C GLU A 291 13.45 -14.73 -11.99
N ASN A 292 13.36 -13.59 -11.32
CA ASN A 292 12.92 -13.51 -9.93
C ASN A 292 11.38 -13.55 -9.83
N GLU A 293 10.82 -14.58 -9.18
CA GLU A 293 9.38 -14.72 -9.00
C GLU A 293 8.73 -13.56 -8.21
N ASP A 294 9.42 -12.99 -7.22
CA ASP A 294 8.91 -11.87 -6.43
C ASP A 294 8.82 -10.60 -7.28
N PHE A 295 9.79 -10.41 -8.18
CA PHE A 295 9.78 -9.32 -9.14
C PHE A 295 8.55 -9.42 -10.05
N ARG A 296 8.36 -10.57 -10.71
CA ARG A 296 7.24 -10.80 -11.63
C ARG A 296 5.89 -10.65 -10.93
N SER A 297 5.76 -11.21 -9.73
CA SER A 297 4.54 -11.13 -8.92
C SER A 297 4.23 -9.68 -8.51
N SER A 298 5.24 -8.92 -8.09
CA SER A 298 5.06 -7.51 -7.70
C SER A 298 4.74 -6.62 -8.89
N LEU A 299 5.34 -6.88 -10.06
CA LEU A 299 5.04 -6.16 -11.30
C LEU A 299 3.61 -6.43 -11.76
N HIS A 300 3.18 -7.69 -11.79
CA HIS A 300 1.80 -8.05 -12.12
C HIS A 300 0.79 -7.43 -11.13
N ALA A 301 1.12 -7.38 -9.84
CA ALA A 301 0.28 -6.68 -8.86
C ALA A 301 0.17 -5.17 -9.14
N ALA A 302 1.25 -4.53 -9.60
CA ALA A 302 1.23 -3.13 -10.00
C ALA A 302 0.42 -2.88 -11.28
N GLU A 303 0.56 -3.73 -12.29
CA GLU A 303 -0.26 -3.67 -13.52
C GLU A 303 -1.74 -3.82 -13.20
N HIS A 304 -2.09 -4.82 -12.38
CA HIS A 304 -3.46 -5.06 -11.96
C HIS A 304 -4.03 -3.88 -11.16
N LEU A 305 -3.30 -3.37 -10.17
CA LEU A 305 -3.75 -2.22 -9.37
C LEU A 305 -3.95 -0.98 -10.25
N TYR A 306 -3.04 -0.72 -11.18
CA TYR A 306 -3.18 0.39 -12.11
C TYR A 306 -4.43 0.23 -13.00
N SER A 307 -4.68 -0.96 -13.55
CA SER A 307 -5.89 -1.26 -14.31
C SER A 307 -7.15 -1.03 -13.48
N GLN A 308 -7.16 -1.44 -12.21
CA GLN A 308 -8.30 -1.20 -11.30
C GLN A 308 -8.55 0.29 -11.06
N VAL A 309 -7.49 1.09 -10.94
CA VAL A 309 -7.62 2.56 -10.81
C VAL A 309 -8.22 3.16 -12.08
N GLN A 310 -7.77 2.73 -13.26
CA GLN A 310 -8.34 3.17 -14.54
C GLN A 310 -9.83 2.81 -14.65
N ASP A 311 -10.20 1.57 -14.34
CA ASP A 311 -11.60 1.12 -14.34
C ASP A 311 -12.45 1.92 -13.36
N THR A 312 -11.91 2.22 -12.18
CA THR A 312 -12.60 3.03 -11.16
C THR A 312 -12.80 4.47 -11.65
N ALA A 313 -11.81 5.06 -12.32
CA ALA A 313 -11.95 6.40 -12.91
C ALA A 313 -13.03 6.43 -14.01
N VAL A 314 -13.11 5.39 -14.85
CA VAL A 314 -14.17 5.28 -15.86
C VAL A 314 -15.55 5.14 -15.20
N LYS A 315 -15.68 4.30 -14.16
CA LYS A 315 -16.93 4.15 -13.40
C LYS A 315 -17.36 5.45 -12.74
N LEU A 316 -16.44 6.15 -12.09
CA LEU A 316 -16.67 7.47 -11.49
C LEU A 316 -17.16 8.47 -12.55
N SER A 317 -16.51 8.53 -13.71
CA SER A 317 -16.91 9.43 -14.80
C SER A 317 -18.32 9.14 -15.30
N ASN A 318 -18.69 7.86 -15.46
CA ASN A 318 -20.05 7.49 -15.88
C ASN A 318 -21.09 7.82 -14.81
N LEU A 319 -20.81 7.48 -13.54
CA LEU A 319 -21.70 7.80 -12.42
C LEU A 319 -21.89 9.31 -12.27
N ALA A 320 -20.81 10.09 -12.41
CA ALA A 320 -20.84 11.54 -12.38
C ALA A 320 -21.69 12.13 -13.52
N LYS A 321 -21.60 11.57 -14.73
CA LYS A 321 -22.43 12.00 -15.88
C LYS A 321 -23.90 11.70 -15.64
N ASP A 322 -24.22 10.50 -15.17
CA ASP A 322 -25.60 10.09 -14.90
C ASP A 322 -26.22 10.93 -13.79
N HIS A 323 -25.47 11.17 -12.71
CA HIS A 323 -25.90 12.02 -11.61
C HIS A 323 -26.12 13.47 -12.07
N LEU A 324 -25.18 14.02 -12.85
CA LEU A 324 -25.30 15.37 -13.41
C LEU A 324 -26.54 15.50 -14.29
N HIS A 325 -26.78 14.53 -15.17
CA HIS A 325 -27.94 14.53 -16.05
C HIS A 325 -29.27 14.53 -15.27
N ARG A 326 -29.35 13.75 -14.19
CA ARG A 326 -30.52 13.74 -13.29
C ARG A 326 -30.72 15.09 -12.61
N LEU A 327 -29.66 15.71 -12.11
CA LEU A 327 -29.71 17.03 -11.48
C LEU A 327 -30.13 18.12 -12.47
N GLU A 328 -29.56 18.13 -13.67
CA GLU A 328 -29.91 19.09 -14.73
C GLU A 328 -31.37 18.93 -15.16
N THR A 329 -31.84 17.69 -15.30
CA THR A 329 -33.26 17.39 -15.61
C THR A 329 -34.19 17.87 -14.49
N CYS A 330 -33.82 17.64 -13.23
CA CYS A 330 -34.58 18.12 -12.07
C CYS A 330 -34.62 19.65 -12.02
N ASN A 331 -33.48 20.31 -12.24
CA ASN A 331 -33.39 21.76 -12.29
C ASN A 331 -34.27 22.33 -13.42
N GLN A 332 -34.21 21.74 -14.61
CA GLN A 332 -35.01 22.16 -15.76
C GLN A 332 -36.52 22.02 -15.48
N ARG A 333 -36.96 20.92 -14.84
CA ARG A 333 -38.35 20.74 -14.40
C ARG A 333 -38.78 21.88 -13.47
N HIS A 334 -37.98 22.19 -12.45
CA HIS A 334 -38.32 23.20 -11.47
C HIS A 334 -38.31 24.63 -12.05
N LEU A 335 -37.40 24.92 -12.98
CA LEU A 335 -37.39 26.19 -13.72
C LEU A 335 -38.65 26.35 -14.59
N LEU A 336 -39.10 25.28 -15.27
CA LEU A 336 -40.34 25.29 -16.05
C LEU A 336 -41.57 25.49 -15.14
N GLU A 337 -41.62 24.84 -13.98
CA GLU A 337 -42.69 25.04 -12.99
C GLU A 337 -42.77 26.50 -12.51
N ILE A 338 -41.62 27.14 -12.24
CA ILE A 338 -41.55 28.56 -11.88
C ILE A 338 -41.98 29.46 -13.04
N GLN A 339 -41.48 29.23 -14.26
CA GLN A 339 -41.83 30.02 -15.43
C GLN A 339 -43.33 29.95 -15.72
N MET A 340 -43.90 28.77 -15.62
CA MET A 340 -45.31 28.56 -15.86
C MET A 340 -46.16 29.20 -14.76
N SER A 341 -45.78 29.07 -13.49
CA SER A 341 -46.44 29.76 -12.37
C SER A 341 -46.43 31.28 -12.54
N LYS A 342 -45.31 31.85 -13.02
CA LYS A 342 -45.20 33.27 -13.37
C LYS A 342 -46.13 33.66 -14.53
N SER A 343 -46.17 32.86 -15.60
CA SER A 343 -47.06 33.09 -16.76
C SER A 343 -48.53 33.12 -16.33
N VAL A 344 -48.95 32.11 -15.56
CA VAL A 344 -50.31 32.02 -14.98
C VAL A 344 -50.61 33.24 -14.10
N ALA A 345 -49.67 33.65 -13.24
CA ALA A 345 -49.84 34.84 -12.41
C ALA A 345 -49.91 36.16 -13.22
N THR A 346 -49.21 36.25 -14.36
CA THR A 346 -49.32 37.42 -15.26
C THR A 346 -50.64 37.45 -16.01
N GLU A 347 -51.13 36.31 -16.49
CA GLU A 347 -52.45 36.20 -17.13
C GLU A 347 -53.58 36.55 -16.15
N CYS A 348 -53.52 36.02 -14.91
CA CYS A 348 -54.43 36.40 -13.82
C CYS A 348 -54.46 37.91 -13.57
N ARG A 349 -53.27 38.54 -13.45
CA ARG A 349 -53.17 39.98 -13.25
C ARG A 349 -53.77 40.78 -14.41
N SER A 350 -53.50 40.35 -15.64
CA SER A 350 -54.08 40.98 -16.84
C SER A 350 -55.61 40.85 -16.85
N ALA A 351 -56.14 39.64 -16.62
CA ALA A 351 -57.58 39.41 -16.56
C ALA A 351 -58.27 40.24 -15.46
N ARG A 352 -57.62 40.37 -14.29
CA ARG A 352 -58.14 41.21 -13.19
C ARG A 352 -58.21 42.69 -13.57
N LEU A 353 -57.20 43.20 -14.30
CA LEU A 353 -57.18 44.57 -14.81
C LEU A 353 -58.28 44.82 -15.86
N THR A 354 -58.59 43.83 -16.72
CA THR A 354 -59.57 44.00 -17.79
C THR A 354 -61.02 43.74 -17.38
N SER A 355 -61.28 42.81 -16.45
CA SER A 355 -62.63 42.34 -16.11
C SER A 355 -63.14 42.78 -14.73
N GLY A 356 -62.29 43.45 -13.94
CA GLY A 356 -62.59 43.80 -12.55
C GLY A 356 -62.61 42.58 -11.61
N SER A 357 -62.53 42.79 -10.30
CA SER A 357 -62.50 41.72 -9.28
C SER A 357 -63.84 40.98 -9.05
N GLY A 358 -64.75 41.03 -10.03
CA GLY A 358 -66.12 40.54 -9.94
C GLY A 358 -66.34 39.07 -10.35
N PRO A 359 -67.60 38.60 -10.41
CA PRO A 359 -67.95 37.21 -10.75
C PRO A 359 -67.41 36.73 -12.10
N VAL A 360 -67.19 37.65 -13.05
CA VAL A 360 -66.60 37.37 -14.37
C VAL A 360 -65.15 36.87 -14.25
N TYR A 361 -64.36 37.42 -13.33
CA TYR A 361 -62.98 36.97 -13.07
C TYR A 361 -62.95 35.57 -12.46
N LYS A 362 -63.85 35.28 -11.51
CA LYS A 362 -63.98 33.94 -10.91
C LYS A 362 -64.39 32.88 -11.94
N GLN A 363 -65.28 33.24 -12.86
CA GLN A 363 -65.73 32.35 -13.94
C GLN A 363 -64.61 32.09 -14.97
N TRP A 364 -63.77 33.09 -15.25
CA TRP A 364 -62.59 32.95 -16.11
C TRP A 364 -61.51 32.04 -15.49
N ILE A 365 -61.20 32.19 -14.19
CA ILE A 365 -60.28 31.29 -13.48
C ILE A 365 -60.79 29.85 -13.53
N ASN A 366 -62.05 29.60 -13.18
CA ASN A 366 -62.60 28.25 -13.15
C ASN A 366 -62.64 27.58 -14.53
N GLY A 367 -62.87 28.34 -15.60
CA GLY A 367 -62.94 27.80 -16.97
C GLY A 367 -61.59 27.57 -17.65
N ASN A 368 -60.64 28.48 -17.48
CA ASN A 368 -59.34 28.41 -18.18
C ASN A 368 -58.23 27.74 -17.37
N MET A 369 -58.22 27.90 -16.03
CA MET A 369 -57.16 27.30 -15.20
C MET A 369 -57.44 25.85 -14.83
N GLY A 370 -58.70 25.48 -14.56
CA GLY A 370 -59.07 24.11 -14.18
C GLY A 370 -58.62 23.05 -15.20
N THR A 371 -58.65 23.39 -16.49
CA THR A 371 -58.31 22.49 -17.60
C THR A 371 -56.81 22.50 -17.96
N ARG A 372 -56.12 23.64 -17.74
CA ARG A 372 -54.68 23.78 -18.06
C ARG A 372 -53.76 23.32 -16.92
N LEU A 373 -54.17 23.47 -15.66
CA LEU A 373 -53.33 23.20 -14.48
C LEU A 373 -53.56 21.83 -13.83
N GLY A 374 -54.67 21.15 -14.13
CA GLY A 374 -54.92 19.76 -13.70
C GLY A 374 -53.91 18.74 -14.23
N MET A 375 -53.04 19.13 -15.17
CA MET A 375 -51.95 18.30 -15.71
C MET A 375 -50.58 18.55 -15.03
N LEU A 376 -50.44 19.51 -14.11
CA LEU A 376 -49.13 20.13 -13.83
C LEU A 376 -48.68 20.22 -12.38
N VAL A 377 -49.56 20.21 -11.39
CA VAL A 377 -49.15 20.36 -9.98
C VAL A 377 -49.90 19.34 -9.14
N GLY A 378 -49.17 18.52 -8.37
CA GLY A 378 -49.78 17.72 -7.31
C GLY A 378 -50.60 18.65 -6.42
N SER A 379 -51.87 18.35 -6.25
CA SER A 379 -52.99 19.22 -5.84
C SER A 379 -52.83 20.10 -4.58
N GLY A 380 -51.71 20.03 -3.85
CA GLY A 380 -51.49 20.71 -2.57
C GLY A 380 -51.03 22.17 -2.68
N ASP A 381 -50.13 22.52 -3.60
CA ASP A 381 -49.51 23.85 -3.63
C ASP A 381 -50.36 24.94 -4.30
N PHE A 382 -51.45 24.55 -4.96
CA PHE A 382 -52.30 25.45 -5.74
C PHE A 382 -53.23 26.32 -4.86
N ILE A 383 -53.77 25.76 -3.77
CA ILE A 383 -54.66 26.50 -2.85
C ILE A 383 -53.86 27.61 -2.15
N ALA A 384 -52.63 27.32 -1.72
CA ALA A 384 -51.74 28.29 -1.11
C ALA A 384 -51.34 29.42 -2.08
N LEU A 385 -51.17 29.12 -3.37
CA LEU A 385 -50.81 30.12 -4.39
C LEU A 385 -51.99 31.05 -4.73
N ILE A 386 -53.23 30.53 -4.74
CA ILE A 386 -54.45 31.33 -4.87
C ILE A 386 -54.65 32.19 -3.62
N GLU A 387 -54.51 31.63 -2.43
CA GLU A 387 -54.65 32.37 -1.17
C GLU A 387 -53.59 33.47 -1.06
N MET A 388 -52.33 33.24 -1.48
CA MET A 388 -51.31 34.30 -1.53
C MET A 388 -51.61 35.39 -2.55
N LEU A 389 -52.19 35.05 -3.71
CA LEU A 389 -52.61 36.04 -4.72
C LEU A 389 -53.87 36.81 -4.30
N GLU A 390 -54.69 36.26 -3.41
CA GLU A 390 -55.82 36.95 -2.77
C GLU A 390 -55.36 37.83 -1.59
N LEU A 391 -54.38 37.38 -0.80
CA LEU A 391 -53.84 38.10 0.36
C LEU A 391 -52.93 39.29 0.00
N GLY A 392 -52.29 39.28 -1.17
CA GLY A 392 -51.51 40.43 -1.68
C GLY A 392 -52.35 41.60 -2.22
N ALA A 393 -53.68 41.54 -2.09
CA ALA A 393 -54.63 42.52 -2.61
C ALA A 393 -55.57 43.09 -1.54
N ALA A 394 -55.14 43.10 -0.27
CA ALA A 394 -55.79 43.83 0.81
C ALA A 394 -55.02 45.11 1.16
#